data_AF-A0A6B0GNV2-F1
#
_entry.id   AF-A0A6B0GNV2-F1
#
_cell.length_a   1.000
_cell.length_b   1.000
_cell.length_c   1.000
_cell.angle_alpha   90.00
_cell.angle_beta   90.00
_cell.angle_gamma   90.00
#
_symmetry.space_group_name_H-M   'P 1'
#
loop_
_entity.id
_entity.type
_entity.pdbx_description
1 polymer ?
#
loop_
_entity_poly.entity_id
_entity_poly.type
_entity_poly.pdbx_seq_one_letter_code
_entity_poly.pdbx_strand_id
1 'polypeptide(L)'
;MPNSSNELLAHLVGVQTEGTPAPIDLLEILRETPQGPSELARDRPISRKSVYSALDPLVEQFILVREKGDYALTGYGVVLCTALETATEPPTFDRAGVRFLLASTNRVALLRTLRASPARKAALANGEASPSRTTVHRAIEAFTEKGWVTQNTTGQYTLTETGERALVAFTRLLDDFEAAQSASTFLYCCDEAVADIPLDGLANAELHVDRPEAHDTSRGVLHELVTPELDSFQGFLSSVSTASADVGDSIIRSGTHTELIIPEPVFYELPTKGHYSEHVKRGLEAKNFDFFIVPNVESLPIGLAIFDGETVLMSPANLNHVPPGGNAGTVVSSDEALVEWATALYTEYHAQAQTPGEHLIERLKEKLAEGASVLTRSNSMTD
;
A
#
# COMPACT_ATOMS: atom_id res chain seq x y z
N MET A 1 -12.89 -19.41 1.04
CA MET A 1 -12.05 -18.19 1.05
C MET A 1 -12.94 -17.04 0.63
N PRO A 2 -12.77 -15.84 1.20
CA PRO A 2 -13.41 -14.63 0.71
C PRO A 2 -13.14 -14.43 -0.79
N ASN A 3 -14.18 -14.34 -1.61
CA ASN A 3 -14.09 -14.04 -3.03
C ASN A 3 -14.49 -12.58 -3.33
N SER A 4 -14.77 -11.76 -2.31
CA SER A 4 -15.13 -10.34 -2.46
C SER A 4 -14.56 -9.49 -1.33
N SER A 5 -14.39 -8.19 -1.58
CA SER A 5 -14.00 -7.17 -0.59
C SER A 5 -14.87 -7.21 0.68
N ASN A 6 -16.17 -7.45 0.53
CA ASN A 6 -17.10 -7.60 1.66
C ASN A 6 -16.76 -8.80 2.55
N GLU A 7 -16.47 -9.95 1.96
CA GLU A 7 -16.13 -11.16 2.71
C GLU A 7 -14.77 -11.03 3.39
N LEU A 8 -13.81 -10.39 2.73
CA LEU A 8 -12.48 -10.11 3.28
C LEU A 8 -12.60 -9.17 4.48
N LEU A 9 -13.27 -8.02 4.30
CA LEU A 9 -13.49 -7.08 5.39
C LEU A 9 -14.26 -7.74 6.54
N ALA A 10 -15.30 -8.52 6.26
CA ALA A 10 -16.06 -9.25 7.28
C ALA A 10 -15.21 -10.27 8.04
N HIS A 11 -14.26 -10.92 7.37
CA HIS A 11 -13.29 -11.81 8.00
C HIS A 11 -12.34 -11.02 8.91
N LEU A 12 -11.73 -9.93 8.41
CA LEU A 12 -10.78 -9.10 9.17
C LEU A 12 -11.40 -8.54 10.46
N VAL A 13 -12.63 -8.02 10.38
CA VAL A 13 -13.31 -7.47 11.55
C VAL A 13 -14.03 -8.54 12.39
N GLY A 14 -13.92 -9.82 12.05
CA GLY A 14 -14.41 -10.94 12.85
C GLY A 14 -15.93 -11.11 12.91
N VAL A 15 -16.65 -10.84 11.82
CA VAL A 15 -18.13 -11.00 11.76
C VAL A 15 -18.57 -12.45 12.00
N GLN A 16 -17.77 -13.42 11.55
CA GLN A 16 -18.09 -14.87 11.58
C GLN A 16 -17.26 -15.66 12.60
N THR A 17 -16.43 -15.00 13.41
CA THR A 17 -15.49 -15.67 14.32
C THR A 17 -16.04 -15.69 15.75
N GLU A 18 -16.88 -16.68 16.08
CA GLU A 18 -17.25 -16.94 17.47
C GLU A 18 -16.06 -17.56 18.23
N GLY A 19 -15.60 -16.91 19.30
CA GLY A 19 -14.55 -17.44 20.19
C GLY A 19 -13.11 -17.36 19.68
N THR A 20 -12.86 -16.67 18.56
CA THR A 20 -11.52 -16.35 18.03
C THR A 20 -11.38 -14.82 18.00
N PRO A 21 -10.21 -14.23 18.32
CA PRO A 21 -10.00 -12.80 18.16
C PRO A 21 -10.27 -12.38 16.71
N ALA A 22 -10.69 -11.12 16.52
CA ALA A 22 -10.80 -10.60 15.17
C ALA A 22 -9.38 -10.54 14.57
N PRO A 23 -9.15 -11.01 13.33
CA PRO A 23 -7.83 -10.98 12.72
C PRO A 23 -7.17 -9.60 12.78
N ILE A 24 -7.95 -8.51 12.65
CA ILE A 24 -7.42 -7.14 12.75
C ILE A 24 -6.68 -6.87 14.07
N ASP A 25 -7.13 -7.43 15.20
CA ASP A 25 -6.49 -7.21 16.52
C ASP A 25 -5.09 -7.85 16.61
N LEU A 26 -4.81 -8.83 15.74
CA LEU A 26 -3.51 -9.46 15.59
C LEU A 26 -2.67 -8.73 14.54
N LEU A 27 -3.29 -8.23 13.46
CA LEU A 27 -2.59 -7.43 12.44
C LEU A 27 -2.00 -6.14 13.03
N GLU A 28 -2.70 -5.50 13.96
CA GLU A 28 -2.18 -4.33 14.69
C GLU A 28 -0.87 -4.62 15.44
N ILE A 29 -0.72 -5.83 16.00
CA ILE A 29 0.53 -6.24 16.66
C ILE A 29 1.63 -6.43 15.62
N LEU A 30 1.28 -7.06 14.50
CA LEU A 30 2.20 -7.36 13.40
C LEU A 30 2.65 -6.12 12.62
N ARG A 31 1.95 -4.98 12.77
CA ARG A 31 2.36 -3.70 12.18
C ARG A 31 3.64 -3.15 12.78
N GLU A 32 3.86 -3.41 14.06
CA GLU A 32 5.07 -2.93 14.75
C GLU A 32 6.26 -3.85 14.51
N THR A 33 6.06 -5.17 14.52
CA THR A 33 7.14 -6.13 14.33
C THR A 33 6.58 -7.50 13.89
N PRO A 34 7.24 -8.19 12.94
CA PRO A 34 6.94 -9.58 12.64
C PRO A 34 7.01 -10.47 13.89
N GLN A 35 6.03 -11.36 14.05
CA GLN A 35 5.97 -12.24 15.23
C GLN A 35 5.53 -13.67 14.90
N GLY A 36 6.07 -14.60 15.68
CA GLY A 36 5.71 -16.00 15.62
C GLY A 36 4.35 -16.29 16.29
N PRO A 37 3.63 -17.36 15.89
CA PRO A 37 2.36 -17.74 16.49
C PRO A 37 2.41 -17.95 18.02
N SER A 38 3.57 -18.34 18.55
CA SER A 38 3.78 -18.55 19.99
C SER A 38 3.88 -17.25 20.79
N GLU A 39 4.35 -16.18 20.16
CA GLU A 39 4.49 -14.84 20.75
C GLU A 39 3.14 -14.13 20.71
N LEU A 40 2.47 -14.14 19.55
CA LEU A 40 1.11 -13.63 19.41
C LEU A 40 0.11 -14.28 20.39
N ALA A 41 0.22 -15.61 20.61
CA ALA A 41 -0.60 -16.35 21.57
C ALA A 41 -0.28 -16.04 23.04
N ARG A 42 0.88 -15.42 23.31
CA ARG A 42 1.27 -14.95 24.64
C ARG A 42 0.78 -13.52 24.86
N ASP A 43 0.95 -12.65 23.86
CA ASP A 43 0.60 -11.23 23.92
C ASP A 43 -0.92 -11.01 23.89
N ARG A 44 -1.65 -11.84 23.14
CA ARG A 44 -3.09 -12.02 23.28
C ARG A 44 -3.30 -13.39 23.94
N PRO A 45 -3.98 -13.51 25.10
CA PRO A 45 -4.13 -14.78 25.81
C PRO A 45 -5.10 -15.74 25.09
N ILE A 46 -4.68 -16.22 23.91
CA ILE A 46 -5.41 -17.09 22.99
C ILE A 46 -4.55 -18.32 22.69
N SER A 47 -5.16 -19.37 22.12
CA SER A 47 -4.39 -20.55 21.73
C SER A 47 -3.59 -20.29 20.45
N ARG A 48 -2.44 -20.95 20.29
CA ARG A 48 -1.70 -20.98 19.01
C ARG A 48 -2.58 -21.44 17.85
N LYS A 49 -3.47 -22.40 18.09
CA LYS A 49 -4.46 -22.86 17.10
C LYS A 49 -5.39 -21.72 16.65
N SER A 50 -5.78 -20.84 17.58
CA SER A 50 -6.58 -19.66 17.28
C SER A 50 -5.81 -18.65 16.44
N VAL A 51 -4.51 -18.45 16.69
CA VAL A 51 -3.64 -17.61 15.84
C VAL A 51 -3.61 -18.15 14.41
N TYR A 52 -3.28 -19.43 14.23
CA TYR A 52 -3.25 -20.06 12.91
C TYR A 52 -4.60 -19.94 12.19
N SER A 53 -5.70 -20.22 12.90
CA SER A 53 -7.04 -20.13 12.32
C SER A 53 -7.43 -18.72 11.90
N ALA A 54 -6.86 -17.68 12.52
CA ALA A 54 -7.12 -16.29 12.21
C ALA A 54 -6.21 -15.76 11.08
N LEU A 55 -4.95 -16.17 11.05
CA LEU A 55 -3.93 -15.56 10.17
C LEU A 55 -3.63 -16.38 8.90
N ASP A 56 -3.81 -17.69 8.90
CA ASP A 56 -3.50 -18.52 7.71
C ASP A 56 -4.34 -18.15 6.48
N PRO A 57 -5.66 -17.88 6.62
CA PRO A 57 -6.44 -17.38 5.49
C PRO A 57 -5.95 -16.04 4.93
N LEU A 58 -5.24 -15.24 5.74
CA LEU A 58 -4.68 -13.95 5.31
C LEU A 58 -3.37 -14.11 4.55
N VAL A 59 -2.60 -15.17 4.84
CA VAL A 59 -1.43 -15.56 4.03
C VAL A 59 -1.88 -15.99 2.64
N GLU A 60 -2.96 -16.78 2.56
CA GLU A 60 -3.55 -17.21 1.29
C GLU A 60 -4.11 -16.05 0.45
N GLN A 61 -4.40 -14.91 1.08
CA GLN A 61 -4.93 -13.69 0.46
C GLN A 61 -3.87 -12.59 0.29
N PHE A 62 -2.57 -12.91 0.46
CA PHE A 62 -1.46 -11.95 0.25
C PHE A 62 -1.42 -10.78 1.24
N ILE A 63 -2.20 -10.83 2.32
CA ILE A 63 -2.21 -9.80 3.38
C ILE A 63 -1.04 -10.00 4.33
N LEU A 64 -0.64 -11.26 4.53
CA LEU A 64 0.50 -11.66 5.34
C LEU A 64 1.47 -12.50 4.51
N VAL A 65 2.74 -12.44 4.88
CA VAL A 65 3.76 -13.40 4.47
C VAL A 65 4.24 -14.19 5.69
N ARG A 66 4.69 -15.42 5.46
CA ARG A 66 5.39 -16.21 6.48
C ARG A 66 6.87 -16.29 6.17
N GLU A 67 7.69 -15.69 7.02
CA GLU A 67 9.13 -15.72 6.88
C GLU A 67 9.77 -16.30 8.14
N LYS A 68 10.61 -17.34 7.97
CA LYS A 68 11.32 -18.01 9.07
C LYS A 68 10.43 -18.51 10.23
N GLY A 69 9.12 -18.65 10.00
CA GLY A 69 8.13 -19.10 10.99
C GLY A 69 7.29 -17.98 11.60
N ASP A 70 7.61 -16.72 11.31
CA ASP A 70 6.90 -15.54 11.78
C ASP A 70 5.93 -15.03 10.73
N TYR A 71 4.88 -14.35 11.16
CA TYR A 71 4.01 -13.58 10.27
C TYR A 71 4.54 -12.16 10.15
N ALA A 72 4.51 -11.60 8.95
CA ALA A 72 4.74 -10.18 8.69
C ALA A 72 3.62 -9.65 7.79
N LEU A 73 3.27 -8.38 7.97
CA LEU A 73 2.40 -7.67 7.03
C LEU A 73 3.13 -7.45 5.72
N THR A 74 2.40 -7.64 4.63
CA THR A 74 2.81 -7.17 3.30
C THR A 74 2.34 -5.73 3.12
N GLY A 75 2.84 -5.00 2.10
CA GLY A 75 2.30 -3.67 1.78
C GLY A 75 0.79 -3.69 1.55
N TYR A 76 0.25 -4.75 0.94
CA TYR A 76 -1.20 -4.93 0.80
C TYR A 76 -1.91 -5.01 2.16
N GLY A 77 -1.35 -5.77 3.10
CA GLY A 77 -1.90 -5.83 4.46
C GLY A 77 -1.82 -4.49 5.20
N VAL A 78 -0.72 -3.75 5.06
CA VAL A 78 -0.54 -2.41 5.65
C VAL A 78 -1.59 -1.44 5.12
N VAL A 79 -1.83 -1.42 3.80
CA VAL A 79 -2.83 -0.58 3.15
C VAL A 79 -4.24 -0.89 3.65
N LEU A 80 -4.62 -2.17 3.73
CA LEU A 80 -5.95 -2.53 4.24
C LEU A 80 -6.15 -2.15 5.71
N CYS A 81 -5.12 -2.30 6.54
CA CYS A 81 -5.18 -1.86 7.94
C CYS A 81 -5.36 -0.34 8.02
N THR A 82 -4.59 0.42 7.24
CA THR A 82 -4.66 1.89 7.19
C THR A 82 -6.02 2.37 6.68
N ALA A 83 -6.58 1.74 5.65
CA ALA A 83 -7.92 2.05 5.15
C ALA A 83 -9.00 1.82 6.22
N LEU A 84 -8.93 0.70 6.95
CA LEU A 84 -9.87 0.41 8.04
C LEU A 84 -9.72 1.40 9.20
N GLU A 85 -8.49 1.73 9.60
CA GLU A 85 -8.23 2.73 10.65
C GLU A 85 -8.78 4.10 10.26
N THR A 86 -8.46 4.59 9.06
CA THR A 86 -8.95 5.86 8.51
C THR A 86 -10.47 5.90 8.47
N ALA A 87 -11.12 4.82 8.02
CA ALA A 87 -12.58 4.74 7.96
C ALA A 87 -13.24 4.66 9.35
N THR A 88 -12.51 4.20 10.38
CA THR A 88 -13.06 3.96 11.72
C THR A 88 -12.61 4.99 12.77
N GLU A 89 -12.12 6.14 12.32
CA GLU A 89 -11.70 7.23 13.21
C GLU A 89 -12.89 7.81 14.02
N PRO A 90 -12.88 7.75 15.36
CA PRO A 90 -13.97 8.25 16.21
C PRO A 90 -14.23 9.76 16.04
N PRO A 91 -15.45 10.26 16.35
CA PRO A 91 -16.52 9.62 17.12
C PRO A 91 -17.65 9.00 16.27
N THR A 92 -17.54 9.02 14.94
CA THR A 92 -18.72 8.89 14.07
C THR A 92 -19.02 7.47 13.61
N PHE A 93 -17.98 6.68 13.35
CA PHE A 93 -18.10 5.32 12.83
C PHE A 93 -16.92 4.50 13.35
N ASP A 94 -17.20 3.39 14.02
CA ASP A 94 -16.19 2.54 14.64
C ASP A 94 -16.21 1.12 14.04
N ARG A 95 -15.27 0.27 14.45
CA ARG A 95 -15.22 -1.14 14.01
C ARG A 95 -16.49 -1.92 14.35
N ALA A 96 -17.19 -1.57 15.43
CA ALA A 96 -18.48 -2.17 15.78
C ALA A 96 -19.58 -1.79 14.76
N GLY A 97 -19.54 -0.56 14.26
CA GLY A 97 -20.35 -0.08 13.14
C GLY A 97 -20.08 -0.84 11.85
N VAL A 98 -18.81 -1.03 11.50
CA VAL A 98 -18.38 -1.85 10.33
C VAL A 98 -18.92 -3.28 10.45
N ARG A 99 -18.64 -3.96 11.57
CA ARG A 99 -19.16 -5.31 11.87
C ARG A 99 -20.67 -5.38 11.75
N PHE A 100 -21.36 -4.38 12.29
CA PHE A 100 -22.82 -4.31 12.26
C PHE A 100 -23.35 -4.17 10.83
N LEU A 101 -22.74 -3.36 9.97
CA LEU A 101 -23.18 -3.25 8.57
C LEU A 101 -22.89 -4.52 7.77
N LEU A 102 -21.72 -5.13 7.95
CA LEU A 102 -21.34 -6.37 7.25
C LEU A 102 -22.15 -7.59 7.63
N ALA A 103 -22.66 -7.66 8.87
CA ALA A 103 -23.47 -8.78 9.32
C ALA A 103 -24.82 -8.93 8.57
N SER A 104 -25.23 -7.95 7.74
CA SER A 104 -26.35 -8.13 6.82
C SER A 104 -26.35 -7.09 5.68
N THR A 105 -26.32 -7.57 4.44
CA THR A 105 -26.44 -6.73 3.23
C THR A 105 -27.71 -5.85 3.22
N ASN A 106 -28.78 -6.32 3.84
CA ASN A 106 -30.03 -5.58 4.00
C ASN A 106 -29.84 -4.27 4.79
N ARG A 107 -28.88 -4.21 5.72
CA ARG A 107 -28.66 -3.00 6.53
C ARG A 107 -28.18 -1.83 5.68
N VAL A 108 -27.17 -2.08 4.86
CA VAL A 108 -26.62 -1.08 3.93
C VAL A 108 -27.67 -0.65 2.91
N ALA A 109 -28.42 -1.60 2.35
CA ALA A 109 -29.50 -1.32 1.40
C ALA A 109 -30.60 -0.40 2.00
N LEU A 110 -30.98 -0.64 3.26
CA LEU A 110 -31.96 0.18 3.96
C LEU A 110 -31.44 1.60 4.23
N LEU A 111 -30.18 1.76 4.66
CA LEU A 111 -29.58 3.09 4.83
C LEU A 111 -29.49 3.85 3.50
N ARG A 112 -29.09 3.19 2.41
CA ARG A 112 -29.08 3.79 1.06
C ARG A 112 -30.48 4.25 0.62
N THR A 113 -31.49 3.45 0.92
CA THR A 113 -32.89 3.82 0.64
C THR A 113 -33.31 5.07 1.43
N LEU A 114 -32.95 5.14 2.71
CA LEU A 114 -33.26 6.27 3.58
C LEU A 114 -32.46 7.54 3.25
N ARG A 115 -31.25 7.39 2.69
CA ARG A 115 -30.46 8.49 2.12
C ARG A 115 -31.18 9.14 0.95
N ALA A 116 -31.75 8.33 0.07
CA ALA A 116 -32.45 8.81 -1.11
C ALA A 116 -33.78 9.50 -0.75
N SER A 117 -34.55 8.96 0.20
CA SER A 117 -35.79 9.57 0.66
C SER A 117 -36.24 9.04 2.03
N PRO A 118 -36.85 9.88 2.89
CA PRO A 118 -37.52 9.42 4.10
C PRO A 118 -38.61 8.39 3.81
N ALA A 119 -38.72 7.35 4.65
CA ALA A 119 -39.64 6.23 4.42
C ALA A 119 -40.22 5.66 5.73
N ARG A 120 -41.45 5.11 5.67
CA ARG A 120 -42.02 4.32 6.77
C ARG A 120 -41.51 2.88 6.71
N LYS A 121 -41.42 2.20 7.87
CA LYS A 121 -41.06 0.76 7.96
C LYS A 121 -41.86 -0.11 6.97
N ALA A 122 -43.15 0.14 6.82
CA ALA A 122 -43.99 -0.59 5.88
C ALA A 122 -43.56 -0.41 4.41
N ALA A 123 -43.17 0.81 4.01
CA ALA A 123 -42.72 1.09 2.66
C ALA A 123 -41.35 0.44 2.37
N LEU A 124 -40.44 0.43 3.35
CA LEU A 124 -39.15 -0.26 3.27
C LEU A 124 -39.26 -1.79 3.15
N ALA A 125 -40.41 -2.35 3.51
CA ALA A 125 -40.72 -3.79 3.41
C ALA A 125 -41.60 -4.12 2.19
N ASN A 126 -41.91 -3.13 1.34
CA ASN A 126 -42.80 -3.29 0.19
C ASN A 126 -41.97 -3.31 -1.11
N GLY A 127 -41.58 -4.51 -1.53
CA GLY A 127 -40.88 -4.75 -2.79
C GLY A 127 -40.46 -6.21 -2.89
N GLU A 128 -40.29 -6.72 -4.12
CA GLU A 128 -39.96 -8.13 -4.37
C GLU A 128 -38.56 -8.51 -3.83
N ALA A 129 -37.62 -7.55 -3.86
CA ALA A 129 -36.28 -7.69 -3.29
C ALA A 129 -36.15 -7.04 -1.89
N SER A 130 -37.24 -6.63 -1.25
CA SER A 130 -37.19 -5.98 0.07
C SER A 130 -37.03 -7.00 1.22
N PRO A 131 -36.34 -6.63 2.31
CA PRO A 131 -36.27 -7.48 3.49
C PRO A 131 -37.65 -7.71 4.11
N SER A 132 -37.79 -8.80 4.88
CA SER A 132 -39.03 -9.06 5.61
C SER A 132 -39.38 -7.90 6.57
N ARG A 133 -40.67 -7.72 6.87
CA ARG A 133 -41.13 -6.69 7.84
C ARG A 133 -40.40 -6.78 9.18
N THR A 134 -40.18 -7.99 9.68
CA THR A 134 -39.44 -8.23 10.93
C THR A 134 -37.98 -7.80 10.80
N THR A 135 -37.33 -8.08 9.67
CA THR A 135 -35.95 -7.65 9.39
C THR A 135 -35.85 -6.13 9.33
N VAL A 136 -36.76 -5.46 8.62
CA VAL A 136 -36.82 -4.00 8.56
C VAL A 136 -37.01 -3.41 9.95
N HIS A 137 -37.92 -3.97 10.75
CA HIS A 137 -38.18 -3.47 12.10
C HIS A 137 -36.91 -3.50 12.96
N ARG A 138 -36.24 -4.66 13.02
CA ARG A 138 -35.01 -4.85 13.80
C ARG A 138 -33.88 -3.95 13.31
N ALA A 139 -33.71 -3.80 12.00
CA ALA A 139 -32.68 -2.94 11.43
C ALA A 139 -32.90 -1.47 11.81
N ILE A 140 -34.14 -0.97 11.65
CA ILE A 140 -34.49 0.41 11.97
C ILE A 140 -34.36 0.72 13.47
N GLU A 141 -34.73 -0.21 14.34
CA GLU A 141 -34.50 -0.08 15.79
C GLU A 141 -33.02 0.04 16.10
N ALA A 142 -32.19 -0.87 15.59
CA ALA A 142 -30.75 -0.83 15.80
C ALA A 142 -30.10 0.43 15.21
N PHE A 143 -30.57 0.93 14.07
CA PHE A 143 -30.10 2.21 13.52
C PHE A 143 -30.49 3.38 14.43
N THR A 144 -31.67 3.34 15.04
CA THR A 144 -32.15 4.40 15.95
C THR A 144 -31.32 4.40 17.23
N GLU A 145 -31.03 3.22 17.79
CA GLU A 145 -30.15 3.05 18.96
C GLU A 145 -28.73 3.58 18.71
N LYS A 146 -28.21 3.38 17.49
CA LYS A 146 -26.92 3.94 17.05
C LYS A 146 -26.98 5.43 16.68
N GLY A 147 -28.16 6.04 16.73
CA GLY A 147 -28.38 7.43 16.34
C GLY A 147 -28.20 7.69 14.83
N TRP A 148 -28.24 6.65 13.99
CA TRP A 148 -28.06 6.76 12.54
C TRP A 148 -29.34 7.13 11.80
N VAL A 149 -30.51 6.82 12.38
CA VAL A 149 -31.81 7.24 11.84
C VAL A 149 -32.64 7.88 12.94
N THR A 150 -33.55 8.76 12.53
CA THR A 150 -34.55 9.35 13.42
C THR A 150 -35.93 9.27 12.78
N GLN A 151 -36.97 9.21 13.63
CA GLN A 151 -38.35 9.22 13.19
C GLN A 151 -38.91 10.64 13.24
N ASN A 152 -39.54 11.08 12.15
CA ASN A 152 -40.24 12.36 12.11
C ASN A 152 -41.68 12.26 12.65
N THR A 153 -42.37 13.40 12.74
CA THR A 153 -43.74 13.50 13.24
C THR A 153 -44.79 12.75 12.41
N THR A 154 -44.50 12.44 11.14
CA THR A 154 -45.39 11.67 10.26
C THR A 154 -45.13 10.16 10.31
N GLY A 155 -44.19 9.74 11.16
CA GLY A 155 -43.79 8.35 11.37
C GLY A 155 -42.82 7.79 10.32
N GLN A 156 -42.28 8.64 9.44
CA GLN A 156 -41.21 8.28 8.50
C GLN A 156 -39.85 8.35 9.19
N TYR A 157 -38.94 7.49 8.77
CA TYR A 157 -37.55 7.48 9.20
C TYR A 157 -36.69 8.19 8.16
N THR A 158 -35.65 8.87 8.62
CA THR A 158 -34.63 9.54 7.79
C THR A 158 -33.25 9.33 8.41
N LEU A 159 -32.19 9.41 7.60
CA LEU A 159 -30.82 9.41 8.12
C LEU A 159 -30.57 10.67 8.95
N THR A 160 -29.85 10.51 10.04
CA THR A 160 -29.21 11.62 10.73
C THR A 160 -27.89 11.96 10.06
N GLU A 161 -27.27 13.09 10.43
CA GLU A 161 -25.91 13.43 9.97
C GLU A 161 -24.88 12.35 10.36
N THR A 162 -25.04 11.72 11.53
CA THR A 162 -24.21 10.59 11.97
C THR A 162 -24.43 9.36 11.09
N GLY A 163 -25.68 9.04 10.74
CA GLY A 163 -25.99 7.93 9.86
C GLY A 163 -25.50 8.13 8.43
N GLU A 164 -25.57 9.36 7.92
CA GLU A 164 -25.01 9.73 6.62
C GLU A 164 -23.48 9.53 6.61
N ARG A 165 -22.78 10.06 7.62
CA ARG A 165 -21.32 9.87 7.75
C ARG A 165 -20.94 8.40 7.87
N ALA A 166 -21.66 7.62 8.66
CA ALA A 166 -21.43 6.17 8.79
C ALA A 166 -21.62 5.43 7.45
N LEU A 167 -22.66 5.76 6.68
CA LEU A 167 -22.90 5.15 5.37
C LEU A 167 -21.83 5.54 4.34
N VAL A 168 -21.40 6.80 4.34
CA VAL A 168 -20.32 7.29 3.46
C VAL A 168 -19.01 6.61 3.81
N ALA A 169 -18.61 6.61 5.08
CA ALA A 169 -17.37 5.96 5.54
C ALA A 169 -17.37 4.46 5.23
N PHE A 170 -18.49 3.77 5.47
CA PHE A 170 -18.59 2.35 5.13
C PHE A 170 -18.53 2.08 3.62
N THR A 171 -19.15 2.93 2.80
CA THR A 171 -19.12 2.74 1.34
C THR A 171 -17.71 2.98 0.81
N ARG A 172 -17.06 4.07 1.23
CA ARG A 172 -15.66 4.36 0.87
C ARG A 172 -14.73 3.23 1.29
N LEU A 173 -14.87 2.71 2.50
CA LEU A 173 -14.07 1.57 2.97
C LEU A 173 -14.21 0.32 2.08
N LEU A 174 -15.40 0.07 1.52
CA LEU A 174 -15.58 -1.05 0.59
C LEU A 174 -14.91 -0.80 -0.75
N ASP A 175 -15.01 0.44 -1.26
CA ASP A 175 -14.38 0.86 -2.50
C ASP A 175 -12.83 0.81 -2.37
N ASP A 176 -12.30 1.29 -1.25
CA ASP A 176 -10.88 1.21 -0.85
C ASP A 176 -10.38 -0.25 -0.85
N PHE A 177 -11.14 -1.17 -0.24
CA PHE A 177 -10.79 -2.59 -0.21
C PHE A 177 -10.82 -3.22 -1.60
N GLU A 178 -11.75 -2.82 -2.47
CA GLU A 178 -11.82 -3.30 -3.85
C GLU A 178 -10.64 -2.79 -4.67
N ALA A 179 -10.27 -1.52 -4.55
CA ALA A 179 -9.11 -0.93 -5.21
C ALA A 179 -7.79 -1.56 -4.73
N ALA A 180 -7.62 -1.76 -3.43
CA ALA A 180 -6.45 -2.44 -2.90
C ALA A 180 -6.39 -3.91 -3.36
N GLN A 181 -7.53 -4.59 -3.41
CA GLN A 181 -7.60 -5.98 -3.90
C GLN A 181 -7.23 -6.09 -5.38
N SER A 182 -7.70 -5.15 -6.23
CA SER A 182 -7.37 -5.14 -7.66
C SER A 182 -5.87 -4.93 -7.89
N ALA A 183 -5.21 -4.13 -7.05
CA ALA A 183 -3.76 -3.86 -7.08
C ALA A 183 -2.93 -4.81 -6.17
N SER A 184 -3.52 -5.87 -5.63
CA SER A 184 -2.89 -6.70 -4.57
C SER A 184 -1.55 -7.31 -4.95
N THR A 185 -1.30 -7.66 -6.22
CA THR A 185 0.00 -8.21 -6.68
C THR A 185 1.12 -7.18 -6.71
N PHE A 186 0.80 -5.90 -6.89
CA PHE A 186 1.75 -4.81 -6.74
C PHE A 186 1.96 -4.52 -5.24
N LEU A 187 0.88 -4.32 -4.49
CA LEU A 187 0.93 -3.96 -3.08
C LEU A 187 1.58 -5.05 -2.20
N TYR A 188 1.43 -6.33 -2.53
CA TYR A 188 2.09 -7.43 -1.82
C TYR A 188 3.62 -7.23 -1.75
N CYS A 189 4.21 -6.72 -2.82
CA CYS A 189 5.65 -6.59 -2.94
C CYS A 189 6.20 -5.26 -2.41
N CYS A 190 5.33 -4.37 -1.94
CA CYS A 190 5.69 -3.09 -1.37
C CYS A 190 5.90 -3.25 0.14
N ASP A 191 6.66 -2.32 0.72
CA ASP A 191 6.84 -2.21 2.17
C ASP A 191 5.77 -1.31 2.81
N GLU A 192 6.02 -0.79 4.02
CA GLU A 192 5.08 0.07 4.73
C GLU A 192 4.96 1.49 4.16
N ALA A 193 5.88 1.94 3.31
CA ALA A 193 5.84 3.31 2.78
C ALA A 193 4.67 3.54 1.82
N VAL A 194 3.98 2.48 1.36
CA VAL A 194 2.74 2.59 0.57
C VAL A 194 1.48 2.66 1.44
N ALA A 195 1.61 2.76 2.77
CA ALA A 195 0.46 2.72 3.69
C ALA A 195 -0.64 3.74 3.35
N ASP A 196 -0.25 4.93 2.89
CA ASP A 196 -1.12 6.06 2.57
C ASP A 196 -1.37 6.24 1.06
N ILE A 197 -1.04 5.23 0.25
CA ILE A 197 -1.25 5.29 -1.20
C ILE A 197 -2.72 5.60 -1.54
N PRO A 198 -3.01 6.56 -2.43
CA PRO A 198 -4.37 6.92 -2.84
C PRO A 198 -5.10 5.75 -3.53
N LEU A 199 -5.97 5.07 -2.79
CA LEU A 199 -6.73 3.91 -3.28
C LEU A 199 -7.71 4.27 -4.41
N ASP A 200 -8.33 5.44 -4.35
CA ASP A 200 -9.21 5.93 -5.42
C ASP A 200 -8.48 6.02 -6.77
N GLY A 201 -7.20 6.43 -6.75
CA GLY A 201 -6.37 6.49 -7.96
C GLY A 201 -5.91 5.12 -8.42
N LEU A 202 -5.66 4.17 -7.50
CA LEU A 202 -5.37 2.77 -7.85
C LEU A 202 -6.56 2.07 -8.51
N ALA A 203 -7.79 2.40 -8.11
CA ALA A 203 -9.00 1.81 -8.67
C ALA A 203 -9.11 1.97 -10.19
N ASN A 204 -8.57 3.08 -10.72
CA ASN A 204 -8.61 3.43 -12.13
C ASN A 204 -7.27 3.21 -12.85
N ALA A 205 -6.24 2.75 -12.14
CA ALA A 205 -4.91 2.56 -12.70
C ALA A 205 -4.83 1.28 -13.55
N GLU A 206 -3.90 1.28 -14.49
CA GLU A 206 -3.59 0.08 -15.27
C GLU A 206 -2.63 -0.82 -14.48
N LEU A 207 -3.04 -2.06 -14.24
CA LEU A 207 -2.19 -3.07 -13.62
C LEU A 207 -1.63 -4.03 -14.67
N HIS A 208 -0.32 -3.97 -14.84
CA HIS A 208 0.47 -4.81 -15.71
C HIS A 208 1.14 -5.90 -14.88
N VAL A 209 0.77 -7.16 -15.09
CA VAL A 209 1.26 -8.28 -14.29
C VAL A 209 2.26 -9.10 -15.09
N ASP A 210 3.52 -9.13 -14.64
CA ASP A 210 4.55 -9.95 -15.27
C ASP A 210 4.18 -11.42 -15.10
N ARG A 211 4.10 -12.15 -16.22
CA ARG A 211 3.84 -13.60 -16.23
C ARG A 211 5.16 -14.36 -16.28
N PRO A 212 5.25 -15.60 -15.77
CA PRO A 212 6.50 -16.37 -15.82
C PRO A 212 6.94 -16.70 -17.25
N GLU A 213 6.07 -16.49 -18.25
CA GLU A 213 6.37 -16.69 -19.67
C GLU A 213 6.74 -15.37 -20.39
N ALA A 214 6.52 -14.22 -19.74
CA ALA A 214 6.73 -12.87 -20.28
C ALA A 214 7.34 -11.96 -19.21
N HIS A 215 8.63 -12.16 -18.93
CA HIS A 215 9.43 -11.48 -17.90
C HIS A 215 9.73 -9.99 -18.18
N ASP A 216 8.95 -9.34 -19.05
CA ASP A 216 9.31 -8.05 -19.67
C ASP A 216 8.11 -7.09 -19.82
N THR A 217 6.97 -7.35 -19.17
CA THR A 217 5.77 -6.51 -19.35
C THR A 217 6.03 -5.11 -18.77
N SER A 218 6.54 -5.05 -17.54
CA SER A 218 6.97 -3.80 -16.90
C SER A 218 7.98 -3.00 -17.75
N ARG A 219 8.92 -3.69 -18.39
CA ARG A 219 9.89 -3.08 -19.32
C ARG A 219 9.23 -2.57 -20.60
N GLY A 220 8.33 -3.34 -21.19
CA GLY A 220 7.60 -2.96 -22.40
C GLY A 220 6.79 -1.69 -22.16
N VAL A 221 6.08 -1.64 -21.05
CA VAL A 221 5.29 -0.47 -20.62
C VAL A 221 6.20 0.74 -20.38
N LEU A 222 7.32 0.57 -19.67
CA LEU A 222 8.29 1.65 -19.49
C LEU A 222 8.79 2.20 -20.84
N HIS A 223 9.11 1.32 -21.79
CA HIS A 223 9.54 1.73 -23.12
C HIS A 223 8.42 2.43 -23.93
N GLU A 224 7.16 2.04 -23.75
CA GLU A 224 6.02 2.68 -24.42
C GLU A 224 5.76 4.10 -23.89
N LEU A 225 6.01 4.34 -22.60
CA LEU A 225 5.87 5.66 -21.97
C LEU A 225 7.02 6.62 -22.31
N VAL A 226 8.18 6.11 -22.72
CA VAL A 226 9.31 6.93 -23.16
C VAL A 226 9.08 7.37 -24.60
N THR A 227 8.56 8.57 -24.79
CA THR A 227 8.31 9.19 -26.09
C THR A 227 9.40 10.21 -26.45
N PRO A 228 9.59 10.53 -27.74
CA PRO A 228 10.48 11.61 -28.17
C PRO A 228 10.12 12.99 -27.62
N GLU A 229 8.87 13.20 -27.23
CA GLU A 229 8.32 14.45 -26.70
C GLU A 229 8.49 14.60 -25.18
N LEU A 230 9.02 13.58 -24.49
CA LEU A 230 9.20 13.58 -23.03
C LEU A 230 10.17 14.68 -22.60
N ASP A 231 9.69 15.63 -21.79
CA ASP A 231 10.46 16.77 -21.31
C ASP A 231 11.25 16.42 -20.03
N SER A 232 10.64 15.68 -19.10
CA SER A 232 11.26 15.27 -17.85
C SER A 232 10.95 13.82 -17.44
N PHE A 233 11.94 13.21 -16.78
CA PHE A 233 11.84 11.88 -16.21
C PHE A 233 12.50 11.86 -14.83
N GLN A 234 11.72 11.52 -13.81
CA GLN A 234 12.23 11.38 -12.44
C GLN A 234 11.96 9.96 -11.94
N GLY A 235 12.90 9.35 -11.21
CA GLY A 235 12.65 7.98 -10.76
C GLY A 235 13.56 7.42 -9.69
N PHE A 236 13.12 6.28 -9.17
CA PHE A 236 13.84 5.41 -8.25
C PHE A 236 14.40 4.22 -9.02
N LEU A 237 15.69 3.96 -8.84
CA LEU A 237 16.33 2.77 -9.38
C LEU A 237 16.75 1.85 -8.22
N SER A 238 15.91 0.85 -7.97
CA SER A 238 16.06 -0.08 -6.83
C SER A 238 16.91 -1.32 -7.15
N SER A 239 17.26 -1.55 -8.42
CA SER A 239 18.15 -2.65 -8.83
C SER A 239 18.88 -2.34 -10.13
N VAL A 240 20.00 -3.03 -10.35
CA VAL A 240 20.85 -2.86 -11.52
C VAL A 240 20.58 -3.95 -12.55
N SER A 241 20.19 -3.56 -13.76
CA SER A 241 20.10 -4.49 -14.90
C SER A 241 20.59 -3.84 -16.20
N THR A 242 21.13 -4.63 -17.11
CA THR A 242 21.53 -4.14 -18.44
C THR A 242 20.33 -3.62 -19.24
N ALA A 243 19.17 -4.27 -19.10
CA ALA A 243 17.95 -3.83 -19.78
C ALA A 243 17.47 -2.46 -19.28
N SER A 244 17.52 -2.20 -17.97
CA SER A 244 17.19 -0.90 -17.39
C SER A 244 18.19 0.18 -17.85
N ALA A 245 19.47 -0.17 -17.98
CA ALA A 245 20.48 0.75 -18.52
C ALA A 245 20.25 1.10 -19.99
N ASP A 246 19.82 0.14 -20.82
CA ASP A 246 19.50 0.41 -22.23
C ASP A 246 18.31 1.38 -22.36
N VAL A 247 17.27 1.24 -21.52
CA VAL A 247 16.14 2.19 -21.49
C VAL A 247 16.61 3.57 -21.02
N GLY A 248 17.35 3.64 -19.91
CA GLY A 248 17.90 4.89 -19.40
C GLY A 248 18.80 5.60 -20.42
N ASP A 249 19.59 4.85 -21.20
CA ASP A 249 20.41 5.40 -22.28
C ASP A 249 19.57 6.08 -23.37
N SER A 250 18.43 5.48 -23.73
CA SER A 250 17.51 6.04 -24.71
C SER A 250 16.95 7.38 -24.23
N ILE A 251 16.54 7.46 -22.96
CA ILE A 251 16.01 8.68 -22.33
C ILE A 251 17.11 9.76 -22.27
N ILE A 252 18.32 9.42 -21.85
CA ILE A 252 19.42 10.39 -21.78
C ILE A 252 19.75 10.94 -23.18
N ARG A 253 19.69 10.09 -24.22
CA ARG A 253 20.00 10.47 -25.61
C ARG A 253 18.92 11.30 -26.29
N SER A 254 17.65 11.21 -25.88
CA SER A 254 16.60 12.10 -26.41
C SER A 254 16.79 13.54 -25.96
N GLY A 255 17.56 13.78 -24.90
CA GLY A 255 17.77 15.10 -24.32
C GLY A 255 16.78 15.43 -23.20
N THR A 256 15.92 14.47 -22.82
CA THR A 256 14.99 14.57 -21.68
C THR A 256 15.76 14.85 -20.39
N HIS A 257 15.27 15.79 -19.57
CA HIS A 257 15.86 16.06 -18.26
C HIS A 257 15.56 14.89 -17.31
N THR A 258 16.61 14.21 -16.85
CA THR A 258 16.49 12.97 -16.12
C THR A 258 17.06 13.11 -14.72
N GLU A 259 16.31 12.71 -13.70
CA GLU A 259 16.78 12.65 -12.32
C GLU A 259 16.57 11.24 -11.75
N LEU A 260 17.65 10.59 -11.32
CA LEU A 260 17.59 9.25 -10.75
C LEU A 260 18.11 9.22 -9.32
N ILE A 261 17.32 8.61 -8.44
CA ILE A 261 17.68 8.34 -7.04
C ILE A 261 17.92 6.83 -6.89
N ILE A 262 19.05 6.48 -6.26
CA ILE A 262 19.40 5.09 -5.91
C ILE A 262 19.72 4.97 -4.43
N PRO A 263 19.47 3.82 -3.80
CA PRO A 263 19.97 3.56 -2.46
C PRO A 263 21.47 3.29 -2.50
N GLU A 264 22.18 3.57 -1.40
CA GLU A 264 23.64 3.41 -1.31
C GLU A 264 24.16 2.01 -1.71
N PRO A 265 23.53 0.87 -1.31
CA PRO A 265 24.00 -0.44 -1.73
C PRO A 265 24.03 -0.60 -3.26
N VAL A 266 22.99 -0.11 -3.96
CA VAL A 266 22.90 -0.15 -5.42
C VAL A 266 24.06 0.63 -6.06
N PHE A 267 24.49 1.75 -5.47
CA PHE A 267 25.63 2.52 -5.96
C PHE A 267 26.92 1.70 -5.99
N TYR A 268 27.18 0.94 -4.91
CA TYR A 268 28.38 0.11 -4.80
C TYR A 268 28.31 -1.17 -5.64
N GLU A 269 27.11 -1.58 -6.03
CA GLU A 269 26.87 -2.72 -6.92
C GLU A 269 26.94 -2.36 -8.41
N LEU A 270 27.02 -1.07 -8.77
CA LEU A 270 27.11 -0.65 -10.16
C LEU A 270 28.29 -1.33 -10.89
N PRO A 271 28.03 -2.05 -12.00
CA PRO A 271 29.08 -2.65 -12.80
C PRO A 271 30.13 -1.63 -13.25
N THR A 272 31.39 -1.87 -12.86
CA THR A 272 32.53 -1.01 -13.21
C THR A 272 33.17 -1.36 -14.56
N LYS A 273 32.65 -2.38 -15.25
CA LYS A 273 33.13 -2.86 -16.56
C LYS A 273 31.97 -3.31 -17.43
N GLY A 274 32.21 -3.36 -18.74
CA GLY A 274 31.25 -3.87 -19.72
C GLY A 274 30.20 -2.84 -20.15
N HIS A 275 29.19 -3.31 -20.89
CA HIS A 275 28.16 -2.49 -21.53
C HIS A 275 27.47 -1.52 -20.55
N TYR A 276 27.08 -2.03 -19.38
CA TYR A 276 26.46 -1.22 -18.33
C TYR A 276 27.31 -0.02 -17.89
N SER A 277 28.62 -0.22 -17.71
CA SER A 277 29.53 0.85 -17.26
C SER A 277 29.65 1.99 -18.28
N GLU A 278 29.44 1.71 -19.57
CA GLU A 278 29.44 2.74 -20.62
C GLU A 278 28.18 3.61 -20.55
N HIS A 279 27.04 3.04 -20.13
CA HIS A 279 25.82 3.81 -19.87
C HIS A 279 25.97 4.73 -18.65
N VAL A 280 26.54 4.21 -17.56
CA VAL A 280 26.79 5.01 -16.35
C VAL A 280 27.70 6.19 -16.65
N LYS A 281 28.82 5.96 -17.36
CA LYS A 281 29.73 7.06 -17.77
C LYS A 281 29.01 8.11 -18.61
N ARG A 282 28.20 7.68 -19.58
CA ARG A 282 27.44 8.59 -20.44
C ARG A 282 26.44 9.43 -19.66
N GLY A 283 25.72 8.82 -18.72
CA GLY A 283 24.83 9.55 -17.82
C GLY A 283 25.60 10.60 -17.01
N LEU A 284 26.70 10.22 -16.36
CA LEU A 284 27.51 11.15 -15.56
C LEU A 284 28.16 12.30 -16.37
N GLU A 285 28.33 12.12 -17.69
CA GLU A 285 28.84 13.16 -18.59
C GLU A 285 27.72 14.01 -19.22
N ALA A 286 26.47 13.55 -19.15
CA ALA A 286 25.31 14.24 -19.72
C ALA A 286 24.89 15.44 -18.87
N LYS A 287 24.48 16.53 -19.52
CA LYS A 287 24.03 17.75 -18.83
C LYS A 287 22.56 17.72 -18.41
N ASN A 288 21.81 16.80 -19.00
CA ASN A 288 20.39 16.56 -18.77
C ASN A 288 20.18 15.34 -17.85
N PHE A 289 21.18 14.96 -17.04
CA PHE A 289 21.13 13.81 -16.16
C PHE A 289 21.70 14.16 -14.80
N ASP A 290 20.84 14.11 -13.78
CA ASP A 290 21.21 14.23 -12.39
C ASP A 290 21.05 12.88 -11.68
N PHE A 291 22.03 12.56 -10.85
CA PHE A 291 22.14 11.26 -10.20
C PHE A 291 22.38 11.46 -8.71
N PHE A 292 21.54 10.83 -7.90
CA PHE A 292 21.53 11.02 -6.46
C PHE A 292 21.54 9.68 -5.71
N ILE A 293 22.17 9.70 -4.54
CA ILE A 293 22.33 8.55 -3.65
C ILE A 293 21.65 8.86 -2.33
N VAL A 294 20.79 7.97 -1.85
CA VAL A 294 20.24 8.06 -0.49
C VAL A 294 21.11 7.23 0.45
N PRO A 295 21.88 7.86 1.35
CA PRO A 295 22.74 7.16 2.29
C PRO A 295 21.91 6.43 3.36
N ASN A 296 22.45 5.34 3.91
CA ASN A 296 21.84 4.57 5.02
C ASN A 296 20.44 4.00 4.74
N VAL A 297 20.04 3.93 3.48
CA VAL A 297 18.82 3.26 3.03
C VAL A 297 19.23 1.97 2.33
N GLU A 298 18.75 0.83 2.82
CA GLU A 298 19.07 -0.49 2.26
C GLU A 298 18.35 -0.69 0.90
N SER A 299 17.08 -0.28 0.83
CA SER A 299 16.26 -0.33 -0.37
C SER A 299 15.27 0.83 -0.40
N LEU A 300 14.95 1.32 -1.60
CA LEU A 300 13.82 2.22 -1.80
C LEU A 300 12.50 1.43 -1.69
N PRO A 301 11.38 2.07 -1.34
CA PRO A 301 10.13 1.37 -1.02
C PRO A 301 9.46 0.74 -2.25
N ILE A 302 9.62 1.40 -3.40
CA ILE A 302 9.11 0.97 -4.69
C ILE A 302 10.12 1.32 -5.80
N GLY A 303 10.00 0.67 -6.95
CA GLY A 303 10.46 1.23 -8.21
C GLY A 303 9.49 2.32 -8.64
N LEU A 304 10.01 3.47 -9.06
CA LEU A 304 9.20 4.63 -9.39
C LEU A 304 9.74 5.29 -10.65
N ALA A 305 8.85 5.68 -11.55
CA ALA A 305 9.11 6.58 -12.67
C ALA A 305 7.97 7.58 -12.78
N ILE A 306 8.31 8.86 -12.94
CA ILE A 306 7.40 9.98 -13.11
C ILE A 306 7.76 10.63 -14.46
N PHE A 307 6.77 10.74 -15.34
CA PHE A 307 6.90 11.28 -16.69
C PHE A 307 6.18 12.63 -16.75
N ASP A 308 6.92 13.70 -17.04
CA ASP A 308 6.43 15.09 -17.14
C ASP A 308 5.65 15.61 -15.92
N GLY A 309 5.69 14.89 -14.79
CA GLY A 309 4.84 15.18 -13.63
C GLY A 309 3.35 14.88 -13.86
N GLU A 310 3.00 14.09 -14.87
CA GLU A 310 1.61 13.80 -15.27
C GLU A 310 1.27 12.30 -15.24
N THR A 311 2.26 11.43 -15.39
CA THR A 311 2.06 9.97 -15.39
C THR A 311 3.09 9.31 -14.49
N VAL A 312 2.65 8.30 -13.75
CA VAL A 312 3.49 7.49 -12.87
C VAL A 312 3.48 6.03 -13.28
N LEU A 313 4.66 5.42 -13.20
CA LEU A 313 4.83 3.98 -13.21
C LEU A 313 5.44 3.56 -11.88
N MET A 314 4.76 2.65 -11.19
CA MET A 314 5.18 2.11 -9.91
C MET A 314 5.35 0.60 -10.02
N SER A 315 6.48 0.09 -9.55
CA SER A 315 6.81 -1.34 -9.57
C SER A 315 7.40 -1.77 -8.22
N PRO A 316 7.47 -3.07 -7.93
CA PRO A 316 8.12 -3.53 -6.71
C PRO A 316 9.60 -3.16 -6.72
N ALA A 317 10.11 -2.66 -5.59
CA ALA A 317 11.53 -2.38 -5.44
C ALA A 317 12.39 -3.65 -5.51
N ASN A 318 11.87 -4.75 -4.94
CA ASN A 318 12.53 -6.05 -4.95
C ASN A 318 11.78 -7.06 -5.82
N LEU A 319 12.26 -7.24 -7.06
CA LEU A 319 11.70 -8.20 -8.01
C LEU A 319 11.85 -9.67 -7.59
N ASN A 320 12.64 -9.98 -6.57
CA ASN A 320 12.74 -11.33 -6.01
C ASN A 320 11.68 -11.61 -4.94
N HIS A 321 11.03 -10.57 -4.41
CA HIS A 321 9.92 -10.70 -3.48
C HIS A 321 8.60 -10.64 -4.25
N VAL A 322 8.17 -11.80 -4.75
CA VAL A 322 6.94 -11.94 -5.54
C VAL A 322 5.87 -12.73 -4.80
N PRO A 323 4.58 -12.50 -5.08
CA PRO A 323 3.51 -13.30 -4.50
C PRO A 323 3.65 -14.78 -4.88
N PRO A 324 3.13 -15.70 -4.06
CA PRO A 324 2.95 -17.10 -4.45
C PRO A 324 2.26 -17.21 -5.82
N GLY A 325 2.97 -17.78 -6.81
CA GLY A 325 2.53 -17.80 -8.21
C GLY A 325 3.43 -17.03 -9.16
N GLY A 326 4.35 -16.20 -8.64
CA GLY A 326 5.51 -15.68 -9.37
C GLY A 326 5.31 -14.38 -10.14
N ASN A 327 4.21 -13.65 -9.91
CA ASN A 327 3.84 -12.51 -10.74
C ASN A 327 3.84 -11.20 -9.94
N ALA A 328 4.81 -10.33 -10.20
CA ALA A 328 4.83 -8.95 -9.71
C ALA A 328 3.87 -8.08 -10.54
N GLY A 329 3.10 -7.22 -9.86
CA GLY A 329 2.30 -6.19 -10.53
C GLY A 329 3.08 -4.88 -10.70
N THR A 330 2.93 -4.23 -11.85
CA THR A 330 3.35 -2.85 -12.12
C THR A 330 2.11 -2.00 -12.35
N VAL A 331 2.04 -0.85 -11.71
CA VAL A 331 0.92 0.09 -11.83
C VAL A 331 1.34 1.24 -12.74
N VAL A 332 0.49 1.61 -13.69
CA VAL A 332 0.60 2.86 -14.47
C VAL A 332 -0.65 3.69 -14.27
N SER A 333 -0.48 4.98 -13.98
CA SER A 333 -1.62 5.89 -13.79
C SER A 333 -1.27 7.32 -14.14
N SER A 334 -2.26 8.06 -14.62
CA SER A 334 -2.24 9.53 -14.74
C SER A 334 -3.27 10.18 -13.81
N ASP A 335 -3.75 9.44 -12.80
CA ASP A 335 -4.63 9.97 -11.76
C ASP A 335 -3.87 11.00 -10.91
N GLU A 336 -4.45 12.19 -10.76
CA GLU A 336 -3.81 13.34 -10.09
C GLU A 336 -3.38 13.00 -8.66
N ALA A 337 -4.18 12.25 -7.90
CA ALA A 337 -3.85 11.90 -6.52
C ALA A 337 -2.66 10.95 -6.45
N LEU A 338 -2.58 9.95 -7.34
CA LEU A 338 -1.42 9.05 -7.40
C LEU A 338 -0.15 9.77 -7.86
N VAL A 339 -0.27 10.67 -8.83
CA VAL A 339 0.87 11.48 -9.31
C VAL A 339 1.39 12.39 -8.19
N GLU A 340 0.49 13.06 -7.46
CA GLU A 340 0.84 13.90 -6.31
C GLU A 340 1.52 13.08 -5.20
N TRP A 341 0.95 11.93 -4.84
CA TRP A 341 1.53 11.03 -3.83
C TRP A 341 2.92 10.54 -4.23
N ALA A 342 3.10 10.08 -5.47
CA ALA A 342 4.38 9.60 -5.97
C ALA A 342 5.43 10.72 -6.03
N THR A 343 5.02 11.93 -6.40
CA THR A 343 5.89 13.12 -6.43
C THR A 343 6.31 13.52 -5.02
N ALA A 344 5.40 13.44 -4.04
CA ALA A 344 5.70 13.69 -2.64
C ALA A 344 6.72 12.66 -2.11
N LEU A 345 6.51 11.38 -2.40
CA LEU A 345 7.44 10.30 -2.06
C LEU A 345 8.82 10.55 -2.69
N TYR A 346 8.87 10.88 -3.98
CA TYR A 346 10.11 11.23 -4.66
C TYR A 346 10.84 12.39 -3.97
N THR A 347 10.09 13.46 -3.66
CA THR A 347 10.62 14.68 -3.02
C THR A 347 11.20 14.39 -1.64
N GLU A 348 10.56 13.51 -0.86
CA GLU A 348 11.04 13.08 0.46
C GLU A 348 12.41 12.40 0.38
N TYR A 349 12.57 11.46 -0.55
CA TYR A 349 13.85 10.77 -0.75
C TYR A 349 14.90 11.70 -1.37
N HIS A 350 14.50 12.58 -2.31
CA HIS A 350 15.39 13.56 -2.91
C HIS A 350 15.97 14.51 -1.85
N ALA A 351 15.17 14.93 -0.86
CA ALA A 351 15.62 15.81 0.23
C ALA A 351 16.71 15.20 1.12
N GLN A 352 16.81 13.87 1.14
CA GLN A 352 17.82 13.11 1.88
C GLN A 352 19.01 12.69 1.00
N ALA A 353 18.85 12.82 -0.31
CA ALA A 353 19.82 12.33 -1.27
C ALA A 353 21.01 13.27 -1.43
N GLN A 354 22.12 12.71 -1.90
CA GLN A 354 23.38 13.41 -2.13
C GLN A 354 23.88 13.11 -3.53
N THR A 355 24.60 14.05 -4.13
CA THR A 355 25.36 13.72 -5.34
C THR A 355 26.45 12.69 -5.02
N PRO A 356 26.93 11.89 -6.00
CA PRO A 356 28.02 10.94 -5.78
C PRO A 356 29.28 11.56 -5.19
N GLY A 357 29.59 12.79 -5.57
CA GLY A 357 30.74 13.53 -5.05
C GLY A 357 30.61 13.85 -3.56
N GLU A 358 29.45 14.37 -3.16
CA GLU A 358 29.14 14.68 -1.75
C GLU A 358 29.16 13.41 -0.90
N HIS A 359 28.52 12.34 -1.38
CA HIS A 359 28.48 11.05 -0.68
C HIS A 359 29.87 10.47 -0.41
N LEU A 360 30.74 10.48 -1.43
CA LEU A 360 32.12 10.00 -1.30
C LEU A 360 32.94 10.86 -0.32
N ILE A 361 32.71 12.17 -0.27
CA ILE A 361 33.39 13.09 0.66
C ILE A 361 32.95 12.80 2.09
N GLU A 362 31.66 12.64 2.36
CA GLU A 362 31.15 12.34 3.71
C GLU A 362 31.64 10.97 4.20
N ARG A 363 31.58 9.92 3.37
CA ARG A 363 32.14 8.61 3.69
C ARG A 363 33.63 8.65 4.02
N LEU A 364 34.40 9.49 3.33
CA LEU A 364 35.83 9.67 3.64
C LEU A 364 36.02 10.31 5.02
N LYS A 365 35.22 11.33 5.35
CA LYS A 365 35.26 12.00 6.67
C LYS A 365 34.91 11.03 7.81
N GLU A 366 33.87 10.23 7.64
CA GLU A 366 33.48 9.18 8.60
C GLU A 366 34.62 8.22 8.90
N LYS A 367 35.24 7.65 7.84
CA LYS A 367 36.37 6.72 7.99
C LYS A 367 37.58 7.36 8.68
N LEU A 368 37.87 8.62 8.41
CA LEU A 368 38.95 9.35 9.07
C LEU A 368 38.66 9.58 10.56
N ALA A 369 37.41 9.90 10.91
CA ALA A 369 36.97 10.08 12.30
C ALA A 369 37.01 8.75 13.09
N GLU A 370 36.55 7.65 12.50
CA GLU A 370 36.64 6.31 13.09
C GLU A 370 38.10 5.91 13.34
N GLY A 371 38.98 6.09 12.34
CA GLY A 371 40.41 5.80 12.46
C GLY A 371 41.10 6.60 13.58
N ALA A 372 40.75 7.88 13.73
CA ALA A 372 41.24 8.73 14.82
C ALA A 372 40.74 8.25 16.20
N SER A 373 39.48 7.79 16.30
CA SER A 373 38.91 7.29 17.55
C SER A 373 39.55 5.98 18.04
N VAL A 374 39.92 5.08 17.11
CA VAL A 374 40.62 3.82 17.40
C VAL A 374 42.04 4.08 17.91
N LEU A 375 42.76 5.03 17.31
CA LEU A 375 44.09 5.43 17.76
C LEU A 375 44.07 6.05 19.17
N THR A 376 42.99 6.78 19.51
CA THR A 376 42.85 7.40 20.82
C THR A 376 42.56 6.37 21.93
N ARG A 377 41.77 5.33 21.64
CA ARG A 377 41.50 4.21 22.58
C ARG A 377 42.69 3.26 22.76
N SER A 378 43.50 3.07 21.71
CA SER A 378 44.73 2.27 21.78
C SER A 378 45.77 2.87 22.73
N ASN A 379 45.83 4.19 22.86
CA ASN A 379 46.78 4.87 23.74
C ASN A 379 46.35 4.87 25.22
N SER A 380 45.08 4.56 25.52
CA SER A 380 44.55 4.52 26.90
C SER A 380 44.55 3.13 27.56
N MET A 381 45.01 2.08 26.86
CA MET A 381 45.17 0.72 27.41
C MET A 381 46.64 0.33 27.67
N THR A 382 47.58 1.25 27.45
CA THR A 382 49.02 1.06 27.71
C THR A 382 49.55 1.85 28.91
N ASP A 383 48.68 2.54 29.63
CA ASP A 383 48.95 3.10 30.97
C ASP A 383 48.20 2.27 32.04
#